data_AF-X8AGW7-F1
#
_entry.id   AF-X8AGW7-F1
#
_cell.length_a   1.000
_cell.length_b   1.000
_cell.length_c   1.000
_cell.angle_alpha   90.00
_cell.angle_beta   90.00
_cell.angle_gamma   90.00
#
_symmetry.space_group_name_H-M   'P 1'
#
loop_
_entity.id
_entity.type
_entity.pdbx_description
1 polymer ?
#
loop_
_entity_poly.entity_id
_entity_poly.type
_entity_poly.pdbx_seq_one_letter_code
_entity_poly.pdbx_strand_id
1 'polypeptide(L)'
;MFDGNTADPKTLTAQIDKLKTRFGLSNIALVGDRGMLTSARIRDELRPAALDWISALRAPQIKTLVEDGALQLSLFDEQNLFELTHPDYPGERLVCCHNPALAEERARKRGELLAATETELQTIAEATRRQKRPLRGQDKIALRVGKVCNKFKMAKHFDLHITDEAFSFTRNQQAIAAEAALDGIYVLRTSLPEHALGRDDVVGRYKDLADVERFFRTLNSELDVRPIRHRLAERVRAHMFLRMLSYYISWHMKQALAPILFADNDKPAAAAKRADPVAPPNAPIKPSPRPRANAPKTTHRCTASPACSPTWPPSAPTTSNPPTTCRRSPRPPPHPAATARLRPPGRLPSPRPAVVSNTPQKPRSTRQISPNQGNFGLDFRVLLVAD
;
A
#
# COMPACT_ATOMS: atom_id res chain seq x y z
N MET A 1 -12.74 -14.11 9.65
CA MET A 1 -12.26 -12.78 10.07
C MET A 1 -11.30 -13.04 11.22
N PHE A 2 -10.08 -12.51 11.14
CA PHE A 2 -9.03 -12.75 12.12
C PHE A 2 -9.03 -11.66 13.19
N ASP A 3 -8.39 -11.91 14.33
CA ASP A 3 -8.29 -10.94 15.41
C ASP A 3 -7.41 -9.75 14.99
N GLY A 4 -7.83 -8.54 15.38
CA GLY A 4 -7.05 -7.33 15.15
C GLY A 4 -5.72 -7.44 15.88
N ASN A 5 -4.61 -7.36 15.15
CA ASN A 5 -3.22 -7.65 15.55
C ASN A 5 -2.69 -9.05 15.19
N THR A 6 -3.45 -9.85 14.44
CA THR A 6 -2.85 -11.00 13.74
C THR A 6 -2.06 -10.47 12.56
N ALA A 7 -0.78 -10.82 12.47
CA ALA A 7 0.00 -10.48 11.29
C ALA A 7 -0.62 -11.18 10.07
N ASP A 8 -0.97 -10.40 9.05
CA ASP A 8 -1.51 -10.84 7.76
C ASP A 8 -0.88 -12.11 7.17
N PRO A 9 0.45 -12.35 7.25
CA PRO A 9 1.08 -13.54 6.70
C PRO A 9 0.62 -14.84 7.35
N LYS A 10 0.43 -14.83 8.68
CA LYS A 10 -0.07 -16.00 9.42
C LYS A 10 -1.50 -16.37 9.02
N THR A 11 -2.22 -15.44 8.42
CA THR A 11 -3.62 -15.64 8.01
C THR A 11 -3.75 -16.22 6.61
N LEU A 12 -2.68 -16.16 5.81
CA LEU A 12 -2.71 -16.44 4.39
C LEU A 12 -2.84 -17.94 4.09
N THR A 13 -2.03 -18.77 4.75
CA THR A 13 -2.06 -20.24 4.57
C THR A 13 -3.46 -20.81 4.82
N ALA A 14 -4.09 -20.45 5.94
CA ALA A 14 -5.42 -20.94 6.30
C ALA A 14 -6.52 -20.48 5.34
N GLN A 15 -6.32 -19.38 4.59
CA GLN A 15 -7.26 -18.96 3.54
C GLN A 15 -6.98 -19.69 2.24
N ILE A 16 -5.71 -19.91 1.90
CA ILE A 16 -5.32 -20.65 0.69
C ILE A 16 -5.82 -22.10 0.77
N ASP A 17 -5.67 -22.76 1.92
CA ASP A 17 -6.18 -24.13 2.11
C ASP A 17 -7.70 -24.20 1.89
N LYS A 18 -8.44 -23.22 2.44
CA LYS A 18 -9.89 -23.12 2.22
C LYS A 18 -10.25 -22.95 0.75
N LEU A 19 -9.47 -22.16 0.01
CA LEU A 19 -9.72 -21.95 -1.42
C LEU A 19 -9.41 -23.21 -2.22
N LYS A 20 -8.29 -23.89 -1.93
CA LYS A 20 -7.96 -25.20 -2.54
C LYS A 20 -9.08 -26.21 -2.31
N THR A 21 -9.52 -26.40 -1.06
CA THR A 21 -10.58 -27.37 -0.74
C THR A 21 -11.93 -26.98 -1.33
N ARG A 22 -12.30 -25.69 -1.28
CA ARG A 22 -13.64 -25.25 -1.70
C ARG A 22 -13.80 -25.26 -3.21
N PHE A 23 -12.76 -24.92 -3.96
CA PHE A 23 -12.83 -24.76 -5.42
C PHE A 23 -12.09 -25.87 -6.18
N GLY A 24 -11.50 -26.86 -5.49
CA GLY A 24 -10.80 -27.98 -6.12
C GLY A 24 -9.52 -27.57 -6.85
N LEU A 25 -8.88 -26.48 -6.44
CA LEU A 25 -7.71 -25.93 -7.11
C LEU A 25 -6.47 -26.77 -6.82
N SER A 26 -5.84 -27.26 -7.88
CA SER A 26 -4.61 -28.06 -7.81
C SER A 26 -3.38 -27.16 -7.71
N ASN A 27 -3.33 -26.14 -8.57
CA ASN A 27 -2.21 -25.22 -8.67
C ASN A 27 -2.65 -23.80 -8.30
N ILE A 28 -1.88 -23.14 -7.43
CA ILE A 28 -2.15 -21.77 -7.02
C ILE A 28 -0.83 -21.02 -7.00
N ALA A 29 -0.78 -19.92 -7.74
CA ALA A 29 0.31 -18.96 -7.68
C ALA A 29 -0.12 -17.69 -6.94
N LEU A 30 0.72 -17.28 -6.00
CA LEU A 30 0.51 -16.13 -5.15
C LEU A 30 1.33 -14.94 -5.65
N VAL A 31 0.67 -13.90 -6.13
CA VAL A 31 1.32 -12.66 -6.54
C VAL A 31 1.30 -11.68 -5.37
N GLY A 32 2.45 -11.15 -4.99
CA GLY A 32 2.56 -10.34 -3.80
C GLY A 32 3.72 -9.36 -3.77
N ASP A 33 3.54 -8.27 -3.03
CA ASP A 33 4.59 -7.27 -2.89
C ASP A 33 5.79 -7.76 -2.04
N ARG A 34 6.89 -7.00 -2.11
CA ARG A 34 8.19 -7.35 -1.49
C ARG A 34 8.17 -7.35 0.04
N GLY A 35 7.15 -6.74 0.65
CA GLY A 35 6.96 -6.72 2.10
C GLY A 35 6.17 -7.93 2.58
N MET A 36 5.22 -8.37 1.76
CA MET A 36 4.36 -9.51 2.04
C MET A 36 5.03 -10.85 1.71
N LEU A 37 5.73 -10.96 0.58
CA LEU A 37 6.43 -12.18 0.16
C LEU A 37 7.92 -12.07 0.43
N THR A 38 8.30 -12.17 1.69
CA THR A 38 9.71 -12.19 2.08
C THR A 38 10.34 -13.55 1.80
N SER A 39 11.65 -13.61 1.58
CA SER A 39 12.36 -14.88 1.33
C SER A 39 12.19 -15.88 2.48
N ALA A 40 12.10 -15.41 3.72
CA ALA A 40 11.78 -16.25 4.87
C ALA A 40 10.40 -16.91 4.73
N ARG A 41 9.36 -16.14 4.38
CA ARG A 41 8.00 -16.70 4.21
C ARG A 41 7.89 -17.63 3.01
N ILE A 42 8.55 -17.28 1.91
CA ILE A 42 8.60 -18.16 0.73
C ILE A 42 9.14 -19.54 1.16
N ARG A 43 10.24 -19.57 1.92
CA ARG A 43 10.85 -20.80 2.43
C ARG A 43 10.00 -21.52 3.47
N ASP A 44 9.44 -20.80 4.43
CA ASP A 44 8.83 -21.39 5.63
C ASP A 44 7.32 -21.70 5.46
N GLU A 45 6.63 -21.02 4.53
CA GLU A 45 5.17 -21.11 4.37
C GLU A 45 4.76 -21.56 2.96
N LEU A 46 5.27 -20.92 1.91
CA LEU A 46 4.80 -21.18 0.53
C LEU A 46 5.35 -22.48 -0.04
N ARG A 47 6.67 -22.72 0.08
CA ARG A 47 7.31 -23.95 -0.41
C ARG A 47 6.72 -25.21 0.24
N PRO A 48 6.53 -25.29 1.58
CA PRO A 48 5.90 -26.45 2.21
C PRO A 48 4.44 -26.65 1.81
N ALA A 49 3.72 -25.58 1.49
CA ALA A 49 2.32 -25.62 1.07
C ALA A 49 2.13 -25.93 -0.44
N ALA A 50 3.23 -26.20 -1.16
CA ALA A 50 3.25 -26.38 -2.61
C ALA A 50 2.48 -25.25 -3.33
N LEU A 51 2.88 -24.01 -3.04
CA LEU A 51 2.34 -22.81 -3.66
C LEU A 51 3.39 -22.14 -4.50
N ASP A 52 2.99 -21.73 -5.69
CA ASP A 52 3.82 -20.90 -6.55
C ASP A 52 3.73 -19.43 -6.16
N TRP A 53 4.68 -18.61 -6.63
CA TRP A 53 4.68 -17.19 -6.33
C TRP A 53 5.25 -16.31 -7.42
N ILE A 54 4.83 -15.04 -7.38
CA ILE A 54 5.46 -13.92 -8.07
C ILE A 54 5.67 -12.80 -7.05
N SER A 55 6.90 -12.33 -6.90
CA SER A 55 7.22 -11.15 -6.10
C SER A 55 8.33 -10.32 -6.74
N ALA A 56 8.80 -9.28 -6.06
CA ALA A 56 9.89 -8.43 -6.54
C ALA A 56 11.03 -8.30 -5.53
N LEU A 57 12.26 -8.18 -6.04
CA LEU A 57 13.47 -7.99 -5.24
C LEU A 57 13.58 -6.57 -4.69
N ARG A 58 14.21 -6.43 -3.52
CA ARG A 58 14.49 -5.12 -2.90
C ARG A 58 15.75 -4.51 -3.51
N ALA A 59 15.88 -3.19 -3.37
CA ALA A 59 17.04 -2.46 -3.91
C ALA A 59 18.41 -3.05 -3.49
N PRO A 60 18.63 -3.48 -2.22
CA PRO A 60 19.89 -4.13 -1.84
C PRO A 60 20.16 -5.43 -2.60
N GLN A 61 19.13 -6.24 -2.85
CA GLN A 61 19.26 -7.50 -3.58
C GLN A 61 19.56 -7.26 -5.06
N ILE A 62 18.92 -6.25 -5.66
CA ILE A 62 19.22 -5.84 -7.04
C ILE A 62 20.67 -5.33 -7.13
N LYS A 63 21.14 -4.58 -6.13
CA LYS A 63 22.52 -4.11 -6.07
C LYS A 63 23.52 -5.28 -6.04
N THR A 64 23.27 -6.29 -5.22
CA THR A 64 24.09 -7.53 -5.18
C THR A 64 24.14 -8.21 -6.54
N LEU A 65 23.01 -8.34 -7.24
CA LEU A 65 23.00 -8.91 -8.61
C LEU A 65 23.87 -8.12 -9.61
N VAL A 66 23.94 -6.79 -9.47
CA VAL A 66 24.80 -5.95 -10.31
C VAL A 66 26.26 -6.10 -9.89
N GLU A 67 26.55 -6.13 -8.59
CA GLU A 67 27.91 -6.30 -8.05
C GLU A 67 28.51 -7.67 -8.42
N ASP A 68 27.69 -8.72 -8.43
CA ASP A 68 28.07 -10.08 -8.83
C ASP A 68 28.18 -10.25 -10.37
N GLY A 69 27.85 -9.21 -11.13
CA GLY A 69 27.87 -9.22 -12.61
C GLY A 69 26.75 -10.05 -13.25
N ALA A 70 25.84 -10.61 -12.45
CA ALA A 70 24.68 -11.37 -12.93
C ALA A 70 23.68 -10.47 -13.66
N LEU A 71 23.47 -9.25 -13.16
CA LEU A 71 22.64 -8.23 -13.80
C LEU A 71 23.54 -7.19 -14.51
N GLN A 72 23.75 -7.37 -15.81
CA GLN A 72 24.47 -6.41 -16.63
C GLN A 72 23.54 -5.29 -17.08
N LEU A 73 23.82 -4.07 -16.62
CA LEU A 73 22.98 -2.90 -16.91
C LEU A 73 22.94 -2.53 -18.40
N SER A 74 24.01 -2.81 -19.15
CA SER A 74 24.08 -2.57 -20.60
C SER A 74 23.09 -3.40 -21.41
N LEU A 75 22.56 -4.51 -20.86
CA LEU A 75 21.52 -5.28 -21.54
C LEU A 75 20.21 -4.49 -21.68
N PHE A 76 20.00 -3.47 -20.83
CA PHE A 76 18.84 -2.59 -20.92
C PHE A 76 18.94 -1.55 -22.05
N ASP A 77 20.09 -1.42 -22.71
CA ASP A 77 20.26 -0.54 -23.86
C ASP A 77 19.57 -1.13 -25.12
N GLU A 78 19.48 -2.45 -25.21
CA GLU A 78 18.89 -3.17 -26.34
C GLU A 78 17.45 -3.64 -26.06
N GLN A 79 17.15 -4.04 -24.82
CA GLN A 79 15.84 -4.60 -24.44
C GLN A 79 15.43 -4.21 -23.02
N ASN A 80 14.15 -3.88 -22.81
CA ASN A 80 13.65 -3.48 -21.49
C ASN A 80 13.30 -4.66 -20.56
N LEU A 81 13.37 -5.89 -21.07
CA LEU A 81 12.90 -7.10 -20.40
C LEU A 81 13.74 -8.32 -20.77
N PHE A 82 14.28 -9.00 -19.76
CA PHE A 82 14.96 -10.29 -19.95
C PHE A 82 14.89 -11.16 -18.69
N GLU A 83 15.28 -12.42 -18.82
CA GLU A 83 15.32 -13.37 -17.71
C GLU A 83 16.75 -13.77 -17.38
N LEU A 84 16.99 -14.02 -16.11
CA LEU A 84 18.24 -14.62 -15.63
C LEU A 84 17.97 -15.61 -14.49
N THR A 85 18.97 -16.44 -14.22
CA THR A 85 19.01 -17.31 -13.04
C THR A 85 20.20 -16.90 -12.18
N HIS A 86 20.09 -17.10 -10.87
CA HIS A 86 21.16 -16.74 -9.94
C HIS A 86 21.29 -17.79 -8.82
N PRO A 87 22.51 -18.14 -8.37
CA PRO A 87 22.71 -19.12 -7.30
C PRO A 87 21.97 -18.80 -5.99
N ASP A 88 21.79 -17.53 -5.66
CA ASP A 88 21.03 -17.11 -4.45
C ASP A 88 19.51 -17.36 -4.55
N TYR A 89 19.02 -17.60 -5.76
CA TYR A 89 17.61 -17.87 -6.05
C TYR A 89 17.46 -19.21 -6.78
N PRO A 90 17.81 -20.33 -6.14
CA PRO A 90 17.82 -21.63 -6.78
C PRO A 90 16.39 -22.07 -7.13
N GLY A 91 16.20 -22.52 -8.37
CA GLY A 91 14.91 -22.95 -8.89
C GLY A 91 13.92 -21.81 -9.16
N GLU A 92 14.39 -20.57 -9.20
CA GLU A 92 13.56 -19.40 -9.46
C GLU A 92 14.01 -18.68 -10.72
N ARG A 93 13.04 -18.11 -11.44
CA ARG A 93 13.30 -17.23 -12.59
C ARG A 93 13.31 -15.79 -12.12
N LEU A 94 14.34 -15.04 -12.50
CA LEU A 94 14.42 -13.62 -12.27
C LEU A 94 14.07 -12.88 -13.55
N VAL A 95 12.97 -12.12 -13.53
CA VAL A 95 12.51 -11.32 -14.66
C VAL A 95 12.94 -9.87 -14.43
N CYS A 96 13.98 -9.46 -15.15
CA CYS A 96 14.62 -8.15 -15.02
C CYS A 96 13.95 -7.16 -15.96
N CYS A 97 13.46 -6.05 -15.40
CA CYS A 97 12.68 -5.06 -16.11
C CYS A 97 13.29 -3.66 -15.93
N HIS A 98 13.32 -2.88 -17.00
CA HIS A 98 13.68 -1.47 -16.96
C HIS A 98 12.54 -0.61 -17.52
N ASN A 99 12.08 0.35 -16.73
CA ASN A 99 11.05 1.30 -17.15
C ASN A 99 11.66 2.72 -17.21
N PRO A 100 11.93 3.25 -18.42
CA PRO A 100 12.51 4.57 -18.61
C PRO A 100 11.67 5.71 -18.01
N ALA A 101 10.34 5.67 -18.14
CA ALA A 101 9.47 6.70 -17.57
C ALA A 101 9.52 6.70 -16.03
N LEU A 102 9.60 5.51 -15.42
CA LEU A 102 9.82 5.40 -13.98
C LEU A 102 11.22 5.86 -13.57
N ALA A 103 12.22 5.67 -14.43
CA ALA A 103 13.58 6.15 -14.19
C ALA A 103 13.61 7.68 -14.11
N GLU A 104 13.00 8.37 -15.09
CA GLU A 104 12.87 9.82 -15.11
C GLU A 104 12.12 10.35 -13.88
N GLU A 105 10.99 9.72 -13.52
CA GLU A 105 10.21 10.14 -12.35
C GLU A 105 11.02 10.01 -11.05
N ARG A 106 11.76 8.90 -10.88
CA ARG A 106 12.63 8.69 -9.73
C ARG A 106 13.78 9.68 -9.69
N ALA A 107 14.41 9.95 -10.83
CA ALA A 107 15.49 10.92 -10.94
C ALA A 107 15.02 12.33 -10.52
N ARG A 108 13.87 12.78 -11.05
CA ARG A 108 13.26 14.05 -10.67
C ARG A 108 12.98 14.11 -9.16
N LYS A 109 12.30 13.09 -8.62
CA LYS A 109 11.92 13.04 -7.21
C LYS A 109 13.14 12.98 -6.27
N ARG A 110 14.20 12.26 -6.66
CA ARG A 110 15.47 12.24 -5.92
C ARG A 110 16.09 13.63 -5.90
N GLY A 111 16.13 14.32 -7.05
CA GLY A 111 16.62 15.70 -7.14
C GLY A 111 15.87 16.65 -6.19
N GLU A 112 14.54 16.58 -6.17
CA GLU A 112 13.69 17.37 -5.26
C GLU A 112 13.98 17.07 -3.79
N LEU A 113 14.11 15.79 -3.42
CA LEU A 113 14.39 15.37 -2.04
C LEU A 113 15.80 15.76 -1.60
N LEU A 114 16.80 15.69 -2.49
CA LEU A 114 18.16 16.16 -2.20
C LEU A 114 18.18 17.67 -1.95
N ALA A 115 17.53 18.45 -2.81
CA ALA A 115 17.45 19.91 -2.67
C ALA A 115 16.70 20.33 -1.38
N ALA A 116 15.59 19.65 -1.07
CA ALA A 116 14.84 19.90 0.15
C ALA A 116 15.64 19.55 1.42
N THR A 117 16.37 18.43 1.39
CA THR A 117 17.25 18.01 2.49
C THR A 117 18.37 19.03 2.70
N GLU A 118 19.03 19.44 1.63
CA GLU A 118 20.12 20.42 1.65
C GLU A 118 19.66 21.77 2.22
N THR A 119 18.48 22.25 1.82
CA THR A 119 17.92 23.50 2.35
C THR A 119 17.76 23.47 3.88
N GLU A 120 17.25 22.35 4.43
CA GLU A 120 17.11 22.20 5.88
C GLU A 120 18.45 21.99 6.60
N LEU A 121 19.38 21.23 6.01
CA LEU A 121 20.72 21.06 6.56
C LEU A 121 21.50 22.39 6.57
N GLN A 122 21.35 23.20 5.52
CA GLN A 122 21.96 24.52 5.41
C GLN A 122 21.48 25.46 6.52
N THR A 123 20.18 25.41 6.83
CA THR A 123 19.61 26.17 7.95
C THR A 123 20.25 25.80 9.29
N ILE A 124 20.59 24.52 9.48
CA ILE A 124 21.31 24.03 10.68
C ILE A 124 22.77 24.50 10.65
N ALA A 125 23.45 24.39 9.52
CA ALA A 125 24.83 24.84 9.36
C ALA A 125 24.95 26.34 9.66
N GLU A 126 24.07 27.17 9.11
CA GLU A 126 23.99 28.60 9.40
C GLU A 126 23.72 28.87 10.88
N ALA A 127 22.86 28.09 11.53
CA ALA A 127 22.59 28.24 12.97
C ALA A 127 23.85 28.01 13.83
N THR A 128 24.80 27.17 13.40
CA THR A 128 26.10 27.00 14.09
C THR A 128 27.05 28.19 13.85
N ARG A 129 26.88 28.93 12.75
CA ARG A 129 27.76 30.07 12.38
C ARG A 129 27.25 31.43 12.84
N ARG A 130 26.09 31.50 13.52
CA ARG A 130 25.50 32.76 13.99
C ARG A 130 26.38 33.44 15.04
N GLN A 131 26.54 34.76 14.90
CA GLN A 131 27.28 35.59 15.86
C GLN A 131 26.60 35.65 17.25
N LYS A 132 25.26 35.66 17.28
CA LYS A 132 24.47 35.70 18.52
C LYS A 132 23.76 34.37 18.76
N ARG A 133 24.02 33.77 19.93
CA ARG A 133 23.44 32.48 20.38
C ARG A 133 23.60 31.36 19.32
N PRO A 134 24.84 31.01 18.93
CA PRO A 134 25.08 29.91 18.00
C PRO A 134 24.54 28.59 18.56
N LEU A 135 24.13 27.70 17.67
CA LEU A 135 23.85 26.32 18.02
C LEU A 135 25.17 25.60 18.34
N ARG A 136 25.32 25.17 19.59
CA ARG A 136 26.51 24.47 20.12
C ARG A 136 26.10 23.18 20.82
N GLY A 137 27.04 22.25 20.91
CA GLY A 137 26.90 20.93 21.49
C GLY A 137 26.55 19.88 20.45
N GLN A 138 27.42 18.88 20.33
CA GLN A 138 27.32 17.81 19.34
C GLN A 138 25.93 17.15 19.37
N ASP A 139 25.41 16.82 20.55
CA ASP A 139 24.10 16.19 20.71
C ASP A 139 22.94 17.02 20.18
N LYS A 140 22.97 18.34 20.42
CA LYS A 140 21.90 19.26 19.99
C LYS A 140 21.89 19.41 18.48
N ILE A 141 23.07 19.46 17.87
CA ILE A 141 23.25 19.52 16.42
C ILE A 141 22.80 18.18 15.82
N ALA A 142 23.30 17.06 16.33
CA ALA A 142 22.96 15.72 15.89
C ALA A 142 21.46 15.42 15.96
N LEU A 143 20.76 15.87 17.01
CA LEU A 143 19.31 15.70 17.12
C LEU A 143 18.54 16.47 16.03
N ARG A 144 19.00 17.67 15.67
CA ARG A 144 18.38 18.45 14.58
C ARG A 144 18.68 17.84 13.22
N VAL A 145 19.93 17.46 12.97
CA VAL A 145 20.33 16.77 11.73
C VAL A 145 19.55 15.46 11.58
N GLY A 146 19.46 14.67 12.65
CA GLY A 146 18.68 13.43 12.69
C GLY A 146 17.20 13.62 12.37
N LYS A 147 16.57 14.74 12.78
CA LYS A 147 15.19 15.07 12.38
C LYS A 147 15.06 15.27 10.87
N VAL A 148 15.99 16.00 10.26
CA VAL A 148 16.02 16.22 8.81
C VAL A 148 16.25 14.90 8.07
N CYS A 149 17.22 14.12 8.52
CA CYS A 149 17.52 12.79 7.97
C CYS A 149 16.30 11.86 8.05
N ASN A 150 15.58 11.83 9.17
CA ASN A 150 14.39 11.00 9.35
C ASN A 150 13.19 11.48 8.51
N LYS A 151 13.08 12.79 8.28
CA LYS A 151 12.01 13.40 7.48
C LYS A 151 12.14 13.02 6.00
N PHE A 152 13.32 13.19 5.41
CA PHE A 152 13.52 12.98 3.97
C PHE A 152 14.11 11.62 3.60
N LYS A 153 14.71 10.91 4.57
CA LYS A 153 15.38 9.61 4.38
C LYS A 153 16.51 9.63 3.34
N MET A 154 17.17 10.79 3.17
CA MET A 154 18.26 11.02 2.21
C MET A 154 19.65 10.99 2.85
N ALA A 155 19.79 10.55 4.11
CA ALA A 155 21.06 10.59 4.85
C ALA A 155 22.23 9.92 4.12
N LYS A 156 21.97 8.81 3.41
CA LYS A 156 22.95 8.06 2.61
C LYS A 156 23.61 8.86 1.47
N HIS A 157 23.08 10.03 1.12
CA HIS A 157 23.60 10.89 0.06
C HIS A 157 24.39 12.10 0.57
N PHE A 158 24.59 12.19 1.88
CA PHE A 158 25.32 13.29 2.50
C PHE A 158 26.39 12.77 3.43
N ASP A 159 27.60 13.27 3.28
CA ASP A 159 28.65 13.10 4.28
C ASP A 159 28.47 14.21 5.32
N LEU A 160 28.20 13.82 6.56
CA LEU A 160 27.82 14.73 7.64
C LEU A 160 28.95 14.83 8.65
N HIS A 161 29.48 16.04 8.85
CA HIS A 161 30.52 16.31 9.84
C HIS A 161 29.94 17.15 10.96
N ILE A 162 29.79 16.53 12.13
CA ILE A 162 29.19 17.15 13.32
C ILE A 162 30.26 17.22 14.40
N THR A 163 30.58 18.44 14.83
CA THR A 163 31.46 18.73 15.98
C THR A 163 30.66 19.46 17.06
N ASP A 164 31.28 19.73 18.21
CA ASP A 164 30.63 20.50 19.27
C ASP A 164 30.31 21.94 18.86
N GLU A 165 31.08 22.50 17.92
CA GLU A 165 30.96 23.90 17.54
C GLU A 165 30.41 24.11 16.13
N ALA A 166 30.66 23.20 15.21
CA ALA A 166 30.36 23.36 13.81
C ALA A 166 29.63 22.15 13.21
N PHE A 167 28.83 22.46 12.20
CA PHE A 167 28.22 21.48 11.32
C PHE A 167 28.56 21.81 9.86
N SER A 168 29.06 20.81 9.14
CA SER A 168 29.22 20.86 7.68
C SER A 168 28.70 19.58 7.06
N PHE A 169 28.31 19.69 5.79
CA PHE A 169 27.84 18.55 5.01
C PHE A 169 28.29 18.71 3.55
N THR A 170 28.47 17.59 2.87
CA THR A 170 28.75 17.53 1.44
C THR A 170 27.88 16.46 0.79
N ARG A 171 27.51 16.65 -0.48
CA ARG A 171 26.81 15.61 -1.24
C ARG A 171 27.78 14.48 -1.57
N ASN A 172 27.40 13.26 -1.23
CA ASN A 172 28.12 12.07 -1.63
C ASN A 172 27.74 11.70 -3.07
N GLN A 173 28.49 12.25 -4.03
CA GLN A 173 28.16 12.11 -5.45
C GLN A 173 28.22 10.67 -5.94
N GLN A 174 29.10 9.85 -5.36
CA GLN A 174 29.21 8.42 -5.66
C GLN A 174 27.94 7.66 -5.24
N ALA A 175 27.43 7.89 -4.03
CA ALA A 175 26.21 7.27 -3.55
C ALA A 175 24.98 7.71 -4.37
N ILE A 176 24.94 8.98 -4.80
CA ILE A 176 23.88 9.49 -5.67
C ILE A 176 23.93 8.82 -7.05
N ALA A 177 25.11 8.69 -7.65
CA ALA A 177 25.29 8.05 -8.95
C ALA A 177 24.95 6.55 -8.91
N ALA A 178 25.38 5.85 -7.86
CA ALA A 178 25.08 4.43 -7.68
C ALA A 178 23.57 4.16 -7.54
N GLU A 179 22.82 5.04 -6.87
CA GLU A 179 21.36 4.93 -6.80
C GLU A 179 20.69 5.32 -8.11
N ALA A 180 21.20 6.35 -8.80
CA ALA A 180 20.70 6.77 -10.11
C ALA A 180 20.85 5.68 -11.17
N ALA A 181 21.92 4.89 -11.13
CA ALA A 181 22.14 3.77 -12.04
C ALA A 181 21.07 2.66 -11.94
N LEU A 182 20.34 2.59 -10.82
CA LEU A 182 19.27 1.61 -10.60
C LEU A 182 17.86 2.19 -10.77
N ASP A 183 17.76 3.43 -11.27
CA ASP A 183 16.47 4.06 -11.56
C ASP A 183 15.72 3.30 -12.65
N GLY A 184 14.40 3.19 -12.49
CA GLY A 184 13.55 2.44 -13.43
C GLY A 184 13.71 0.92 -13.39
N ILE A 185 14.77 0.39 -12.77
CA ILE A 185 15.03 -1.05 -12.69
C ILE A 185 14.22 -1.69 -11.57
N TYR A 186 13.58 -2.81 -11.89
CA TYR A 186 12.98 -3.72 -10.93
C TYR A 186 13.14 -5.16 -11.42
N VAL A 187 13.33 -6.08 -10.48
CA VAL A 187 13.50 -7.50 -10.77
C VAL A 187 12.38 -8.26 -10.09
N LEU A 188 11.61 -9.01 -10.87
CA LEU A 188 10.61 -9.94 -10.36
C LEU A 188 11.27 -11.30 -10.13
N ARG A 189 10.81 -12.04 -9.14
CA ARG A 189 11.21 -13.42 -8.87
C ARG A 189 9.97 -14.31 -8.88
N THR A 190 10.05 -15.46 -9.52
CA THR A 190 8.95 -16.42 -9.58
C THR A 190 9.43 -17.86 -9.51
N SER A 191 8.62 -18.73 -8.90
CA SER A 191 8.78 -20.19 -8.97
C SER A 191 8.16 -20.81 -10.22
N LEU A 192 7.31 -20.07 -10.93
CA LEU A 192 6.57 -20.59 -12.07
C LEU A 192 7.52 -20.90 -13.23
N PRO A 193 7.46 -22.12 -13.79
CA PRO A 193 8.25 -22.46 -14.96
C PRO A 193 7.76 -21.70 -16.19
N GLU A 194 8.63 -21.57 -17.20
CA GLU A 194 8.33 -20.80 -18.41
C GLU A 194 7.11 -21.32 -19.18
N HIS A 195 6.91 -22.63 -19.20
CA HIS A 195 5.74 -23.24 -19.85
C HIS A 195 4.41 -22.96 -19.13
N ALA A 196 4.45 -22.62 -17.83
CA ALA A 196 3.26 -22.28 -17.06
C ALA A 196 2.95 -20.78 -17.17
N LEU A 197 3.96 -19.93 -17.09
CA LEU A 197 3.80 -18.49 -17.24
C LEU A 197 5.03 -17.85 -17.89
N GLY A 198 4.82 -17.27 -19.07
CA GLY A 198 5.85 -16.55 -19.82
C GLY A 198 6.30 -15.26 -19.10
N ARG A 199 7.50 -14.78 -19.43
CA ARG A 199 8.11 -13.61 -18.77
C ARG A 199 7.26 -12.34 -18.84
N ASP A 200 6.61 -12.12 -19.98
CA ASP A 200 5.73 -10.97 -20.21
C ASP A 200 4.47 -11.05 -19.34
N ASP A 201 3.92 -12.25 -19.20
CA ASP A 201 2.75 -12.51 -18.36
C ASP A 201 3.10 -12.39 -16.87
N VAL A 202 4.30 -12.80 -16.45
CA VAL A 202 4.80 -12.58 -15.07
C VAL A 202 4.76 -11.08 -14.74
N VAL A 203 5.24 -10.24 -15.66
CA VAL A 203 5.18 -8.77 -15.51
C VAL A 203 3.73 -8.28 -15.45
N GLY A 204 2.88 -8.77 -16.35
CA GLY A 204 1.44 -8.44 -16.38
C GLY A 204 0.74 -8.76 -15.06
N ARG A 205 0.86 -10.00 -14.58
CA ARG A 205 0.27 -10.47 -13.32
C ARG A 205 0.79 -9.69 -12.12
N TYR A 206 2.08 -9.34 -12.10
CA TYR A 206 2.62 -8.49 -11.05
C TYR A 206 2.05 -7.06 -11.10
N LYS A 207 1.85 -6.50 -12.30
CA LYS A 207 1.23 -5.17 -12.49
C LYS A 207 -0.26 -5.17 -12.09
N ASP A 208 -0.97 -6.30 -12.19
CA ASP A 208 -2.36 -6.42 -11.74
C ASP A 208 -2.53 -6.20 -10.22
N LEU A 209 -1.45 -6.24 -9.43
CA LEU A 209 -1.48 -5.80 -8.02
C LEU A 209 -1.96 -4.34 -7.87
N ALA A 210 -1.73 -3.49 -8.86
CA ALA A 210 -2.21 -2.11 -8.85
C ALA A 210 -3.74 -2.02 -8.97
N ASP A 211 -4.38 -2.99 -9.64
CA ASP A 211 -5.84 -3.06 -9.73
C ASP A 211 -6.45 -3.48 -8.38
N VAL A 212 -5.77 -4.37 -7.64
CA VAL A 212 -6.14 -4.71 -6.25
C VAL A 212 -6.05 -3.48 -5.34
N GLU A 213 -4.98 -2.67 -5.45
CA GLU A 213 -4.86 -1.43 -4.69
C GLU A 213 -5.96 -0.42 -5.08
N ARG A 214 -6.25 -0.28 -6.37
CA ARG A 214 -7.33 0.57 -6.87
C ARG A 214 -8.68 0.11 -6.30
N PHE A 215 -8.93 -1.18 -6.25
CA PHE A 215 -10.12 -1.76 -5.63
C PHE A 215 -10.27 -1.32 -4.17
N PHE A 216 -9.24 -1.53 -3.34
CA PHE A 216 -9.29 -1.10 -1.94
C PHE A 216 -9.45 0.41 -1.79
N ARG A 217 -8.84 1.20 -2.67
CA ARG A 217 -9.02 2.66 -2.68
C ARG A 217 -10.46 3.05 -3.04
N THR A 218 -11.02 2.52 -4.13
CA THR A 218 -12.42 2.73 -4.56
C THR A 218 -13.40 2.37 -3.44
N LEU A 219 -13.18 1.24 -2.76
CA LEU A 219 -13.97 0.82 -1.60
C LEU A 219 -14.01 1.85 -0.47
N ASN A 220 -12.94 2.64 -0.30
CA ASN A 220 -12.83 3.65 0.74
C ASN A 220 -13.29 5.03 0.26
N SER A 221 -13.12 5.37 -1.02
CA SER A 221 -13.33 6.74 -1.53
C SER A 221 -14.61 6.92 -2.35
N GLU A 222 -14.89 6.04 -3.32
CA GLU A 222 -15.97 6.28 -4.31
C GLU A 222 -17.35 5.90 -3.78
N LEU A 223 -17.43 4.82 -3.03
CA LEU A 223 -18.68 4.39 -2.42
C LEU A 223 -18.99 5.18 -1.13
N ASP A 224 -18.13 6.14 -0.75
CA ASP A 224 -18.10 6.87 0.53
C ASP A 224 -18.44 5.99 1.74
N VAL A 225 -18.04 4.71 1.68
CA VAL A 225 -18.15 3.81 2.82
C VAL A 225 -16.99 4.12 3.74
N ARG A 226 -17.10 5.26 4.42
CA ARG A 226 -16.13 5.72 5.42
C ARG A 226 -15.80 4.57 6.37
N PRO A 227 -14.58 4.52 6.94
CA PRO A 227 -14.28 3.55 7.97
C PRO A 227 -15.19 3.77 9.19
N ILE A 228 -16.29 3.01 9.28
CA ILE A 228 -17.11 2.96 10.49
C ILE A 228 -16.41 2.00 11.44
N ARG A 229 -15.86 2.56 12.53
CA ARG A 229 -15.11 1.79 13.53
C ARG A 229 -16.07 0.95 14.38
N HIS A 230 -16.44 -0.21 13.87
CA HIS A 230 -17.20 -1.20 14.61
C HIS A 230 -16.34 -1.87 15.67
N ARG A 231 -16.90 -2.09 16.87
CA ARG A 231 -16.22 -2.80 17.98
C ARG A 231 -16.75 -4.22 18.20
N LEU A 232 -17.93 -4.53 17.68
CA LEU A 232 -18.55 -5.85 17.81
C LEU A 232 -18.28 -6.67 16.55
N ALA A 233 -17.79 -7.89 16.72
CA ALA A 233 -17.37 -8.77 15.62
C ALA A 233 -18.45 -8.93 14.54
N GLU A 234 -19.71 -9.09 14.91
CA GLU A 234 -20.82 -9.18 13.95
C GLU A 234 -21.00 -7.92 13.11
N ARG A 235 -20.87 -6.74 13.73
CA ARG A 235 -20.98 -5.47 13.00
C ARG A 235 -19.81 -5.26 12.06
N VAL A 236 -18.61 -5.68 12.45
CA VAL A 236 -17.44 -5.69 11.55
C VAL A 236 -17.71 -6.61 10.36
N ARG A 237 -18.20 -7.84 10.60
CA ARG A 237 -18.54 -8.81 9.53
C ARG A 237 -19.60 -8.27 8.57
N ALA A 238 -20.72 -7.75 9.10
CA ALA A 238 -21.80 -7.18 8.29
C ALA A 238 -21.31 -5.98 7.46
N HIS A 239 -20.52 -5.09 8.07
CA HIS A 239 -19.97 -3.94 7.36
C HIS A 239 -19.00 -4.35 6.23
N MET A 240 -18.10 -5.30 6.48
CA MET A 240 -17.23 -5.83 5.43
C MET A 240 -18.02 -6.51 4.32
N PHE A 241 -19.05 -7.29 4.65
CA PHE A 241 -19.92 -7.92 3.66
C PHE A 241 -20.61 -6.88 2.76
N LEU A 242 -21.22 -5.85 3.35
CA LEU A 242 -21.88 -4.78 2.60
C LEU A 242 -20.89 -4.03 1.70
N ARG A 243 -19.67 -3.76 2.19
CA ARG A 243 -18.61 -3.14 1.39
C ARG A 243 -18.24 -3.96 0.17
N MET A 244 -18.01 -5.26 0.36
CA MET A 244 -17.69 -6.17 -0.74
C MET A 244 -18.84 -6.26 -1.74
N LEU A 245 -20.09 -6.33 -1.27
CA LEU A 245 -21.28 -6.35 -2.12
C LEU A 245 -21.44 -5.04 -2.93
N SER A 246 -21.32 -3.88 -2.28
CA SER A 246 -21.40 -2.59 -2.95
C SER A 246 -20.32 -2.44 -4.03
N TYR A 247 -19.10 -2.90 -3.76
CA TYR A 247 -18.08 -2.92 -4.80
C TYR A 247 -18.41 -3.87 -5.92
N TYR A 248 -18.85 -5.10 -5.63
CA TYR A 248 -19.20 -6.07 -6.66
C TYR A 248 -20.26 -5.52 -7.62
N ILE A 249 -21.28 -4.86 -7.08
CA ILE A 249 -22.31 -4.16 -7.89
C ILE A 249 -21.67 -3.03 -8.70
N SER A 250 -20.87 -2.16 -8.07
CA SER A 250 -20.21 -1.05 -8.78
C SER A 250 -19.29 -1.53 -9.90
N TRP A 251 -18.56 -2.64 -9.68
CA TRP A 251 -17.72 -3.27 -10.67
C TRP A 251 -18.54 -3.76 -11.87
N HIS A 252 -19.63 -4.50 -11.64
CA HIS A 252 -20.55 -4.94 -12.70
C HIS A 252 -21.16 -3.78 -13.47
N MET A 253 -21.60 -2.72 -12.77
CA MET A 253 -22.13 -1.51 -13.41
C MET A 253 -21.08 -0.83 -14.28
N LYS A 254 -19.83 -0.74 -13.82
CA LYS A 254 -18.72 -0.18 -14.60
C LYS A 254 -18.43 -1.02 -15.85
N GLN A 255 -18.53 -2.35 -15.77
CA GLN A 255 -18.39 -3.24 -16.93
C GLN A 255 -19.55 -3.08 -17.93
N ALA A 256 -20.78 -2.92 -17.46
CA ALA A 256 -21.94 -2.71 -18.33
C ALA A 256 -21.93 -1.32 -18.99
N LEU A 257 -21.50 -0.29 -18.26
CA LEU A 257 -21.45 1.10 -18.71
C LEU A 257 -20.11 1.48 -19.35
N ALA A 258 -19.21 0.51 -19.49
CA ALA A 258 -17.85 0.72 -19.93
C ALA A 258 -17.74 1.54 -21.24
N PRO A 259 -18.59 1.33 -22.28
CA PRO A 259 -18.59 2.15 -23.49
C PRO A 259 -18.86 3.65 -23.26
N ILE A 260 -19.63 3.97 -22.22
CA ILE A 260 -20.05 5.34 -21.88
C ILE A 260 -19.07 5.97 -20.87
N LEU A 261 -18.39 5.14 -20.08
CA LEU A 261 -17.40 5.60 -19.10
C LEU A 261 -16.04 5.92 -19.73
N PHE A 262 -15.88 5.77 -21.05
CA PHE A 262 -14.60 5.90 -21.77
C PHE A 262 -13.47 5.11 -21.09
N ALA A 263 -13.82 4.01 -20.43
CA ALA A 263 -12.85 3.05 -19.96
C ALA A 263 -12.32 2.29 -21.18
N ASP A 264 -11.04 1.89 -21.16
CA ASP A 264 -10.53 0.93 -22.13
C ASP A 264 -11.22 -0.41 -21.87
N ASN A 265 -12.29 -0.67 -22.61
CA ASN A 265 -13.18 -1.81 -22.40
C ASN A 265 -12.64 -3.09 -23.03
N ASP A 266 -11.69 -2.94 -23.94
CA ASP A 266 -11.02 -4.03 -24.62
C ASP A 266 -9.58 -4.16 -24.11
N LYS A 267 -9.46 -4.59 -22.84
CA LYS A 267 -8.17 -4.93 -22.23
C LYS A 267 -7.38 -5.95 -23.07
N PRO A 268 -7.99 -7.00 -23.66
CA PRO A 268 -7.29 -7.92 -24.56
C PRO A 268 -6.70 -7.22 -25.78
N ALA A 269 -7.44 -6.36 -26.49
CA ALA A 269 -6.89 -5.64 -27.63
C ALA A 269 -5.85 -4.59 -27.22
N ALA A 270 -6.00 -3.95 -26.06
CA ALA A 270 -4.99 -3.05 -25.52
C ALA A 270 -3.69 -3.81 -25.15
N ALA A 271 -3.80 -5.03 -24.62
CA ALA A 271 -2.67 -5.91 -24.35
C ALA A 271 -2.03 -6.39 -25.66
N ALA A 272 -2.81 -6.81 -26.66
CA ALA A 272 -2.31 -7.23 -27.96
C ALA A 272 -1.60 -6.10 -28.74
N LYS A 273 -1.97 -4.84 -28.49
CA LYS A 273 -1.30 -3.66 -29.06
C LYS A 273 -0.03 -3.26 -28.31
N ARG A 274 0.24 -3.80 -27.12
CA ARG A 274 1.49 -3.53 -26.40
C ARG A 274 2.60 -4.42 -26.95
N ALA A 275 3.61 -3.78 -27.54
CA ALA A 275 4.85 -4.45 -27.91
C ALA A 275 5.77 -4.73 -26.71
N ASP A 276 5.63 -3.97 -25.62
CA ASP A 276 6.44 -4.10 -24.40
C ASP A 276 5.53 -4.05 -23.15
N PRO A 277 5.49 -5.11 -22.32
CA PRO A 277 4.68 -5.14 -21.11
C PRO A 277 5.21 -4.19 -20.03
N VAL A 278 6.48 -3.76 -20.08
CA VAL A 278 7.13 -2.87 -19.13
C VAL A 278 6.84 -1.40 -19.43
N ALA A 279 6.73 -1.04 -20.72
CA ALA A 279 6.49 0.32 -21.20
C ALA A 279 5.24 0.97 -20.56
N PRO A 280 5.26 2.31 -20.38
CA PRO A 280 4.07 3.03 -19.93
C PRO A 280 2.92 2.83 -20.94
N PRO A 281 1.65 2.78 -20.49
CA PRO A 281 0.53 2.88 -21.40
C PRO A 281 0.70 4.16 -22.23
N ASN A 282 0.55 4.07 -23.56
CA ASN A 282 0.47 5.26 -24.40
C ASN A 282 -0.53 6.23 -23.74
N ALA A 283 -0.06 7.43 -23.42
CA ALA A 283 -0.86 8.42 -22.71
C ALA A 283 -2.23 8.58 -23.41
N PRO A 284 -3.34 8.69 -22.67
CA PRO A 284 -4.60 8.99 -23.32
C PRO A 284 -4.43 10.28 -24.12
N ILE A 285 -4.96 10.28 -25.35
CA ILE A 285 -5.09 11.46 -26.22
C ILE A 285 -5.47 12.64 -25.31
N LYS A 286 -4.66 13.70 -25.34
CA LYS A 286 -4.88 14.92 -24.53
C LYS A 286 -6.39 15.25 -24.58
N PRO A 287 -7.07 15.45 -23.43
CA PRO A 287 -8.45 15.87 -23.46
C PRO A 287 -8.54 17.12 -24.32
N SER A 288 -9.44 17.11 -25.30
CA SER A 288 -9.70 18.25 -26.17
C SER A 288 -9.83 19.52 -25.32
N PRO A 289 -9.26 20.66 -25.78
CA PRO A 289 -9.24 21.87 -24.98
C PRO A 289 -10.65 22.22 -24.53
N ARG A 290 -10.85 22.37 -23.21
CA ARG A 290 -12.14 22.79 -22.65
C ARG A 290 -12.59 24.06 -23.37
N PRO A 291 -13.85 24.14 -23.83
CA PRO A 291 -14.35 25.39 -24.39
C PRO A 291 -14.19 26.49 -23.33
N ARG A 292 -13.68 27.65 -23.75
CA ARG A 292 -13.53 28.83 -22.89
C ARG A 292 -14.88 29.15 -22.25
N ALA A 293 -14.86 29.58 -20.99
CA ALA A 293 -16.02 29.77 -20.11
C ALA A 293 -17.13 30.72 -20.66
N ASN A 294 -16.94 31.35 -21.82
CA ASN A 294 -17.85 32.34 -22.40
C ASN A 294 -18.39 31.94 -23.79
N ALA A 295 -18.38 30.66 -24.16
CA ALA A 295 -19.06 30.23 -25.38
C ALA A 295 -20.60 30.35 -25.21
N PRO A 296 -21.32 31.02 -26.12
CA PRO A 296 -22.77 31.18 -26.00
C PRO A 296 -23.46 29.81 -26.05
N LYS A 297 -24.35 29.57 -25.07
CA LYS A 297 -25.12 28.31 -24.98
C LYS A 297 -26.16 28.29 -26.10
N THR A 298 -25.88 27.56 -27.18
CA THR A 298 -26.90 27.15 -28.15
C THR A 298 -27.78 26.09 -27.50
N THR A 299 -28.99 26.48 -27.10
CA THR A 299 -30.04 25.54 -26.68
C THR A 299 -30.54 24.80 -27.91
N HIS A 300 -30.06 23.58 -28.14
CA HIS A 300 -30.72 22.66 -29.06
C HIS A 300 -31.99 22.15 -28.38
N ARG A 301 -33.15 22.58 -28.91
CA ARG A 301 -34.47 22.07 -28.53
C ARG A 301 -34.61 20.67 -29.14
N CYS A 302 -34.53 19.62 -28.33
CA CYS A 302 -34.89 18.27 -28.77
C CYS A 302 -36.37 18.25 -29.14
N THR A 303 -36.68 18.28 -30.44
CA THR A 303 -37.98 17.85 -30.95
C THR A 303 -37.99 16.33 -30.94
N ALA A 304 -38.56 15.74 -29.89
CA ALA A 304 -38.85 14.31 -29.86
C ALA A 304 -39.94 13.99 -30.91
N SER A 305 -39.71 12.93 -31.68
CA SER A 305 -40.64 12.35 -32.65
C SER A 305 -41.91 11.81 -31.96
N PRO A 306 -43.10 11.86 -32.60
CA PRO A 306 -44.37 11.50 -31.98
C PRO A 306 -44.64 10.00 -32.11
N ALA A 307 -43.99 9.19 -31.28
CA ALA A 307 -44.31 7.77 -31.18
C ALA A 307 -44.01 7.22 -29.78
N CYS A 308 -44.75 7.70 -28.78
CA CYS A 308 -44.98 6.96 -27.54
C CYS A 308 -46.19 7.57 -26.81
N SER A 309 -47.31 6.85 -26.84
CA SER A 309 -48.54 7.21 -26.14
C SER A 309 -48.39 7.17 -24.62
N PRO A 310 -49.22 7.91 -23.87
CA PRO A 310 -48.96 8.28 -22.48
C PRO A 310 -49.75 7.42 -21.51
N THR A 311 -49.08 6.86 -20.50
CA THR A 311 -49.68 6.74 -19.18
C THR A 311 -48.60 7.06 -18.18
N TRP A 312 -48.98 7.85 -17.17
CA TRP A 312 -48.35 8.16 -15.88
C TRP A 312 -48.36 9.68 -15.66
N PRO A 313 -49.22 10.20 -14.75
CA PRO A 313 -49.27 11.62 -14.44
C PRO A 313 -48.01 12.04 -13.65
N PRO A 314 -47.48 13.25 -13.86
CA PRO A 314 -46.31 13.74 -13.14
C PRO A 314 -46.63 13.99 -11.66
N SER A 315 -45.76 13.51 -10.77
CA SER A 315 -45.84 13.74 -9.33
C SER A 315 -45.57 15.22 -8.99
N ALA A 316 -46.38 15.79 -8.11
CA ALA A 316 -46.31 17.20 -7.69
C ALA A 316 -45.01 17.53 -6.92
N PRO A 317 -44.47 18.76 -7.05
CA PRO A 317 -43.24 19.17 -6.38
C PRO A 317 -43.47 19.37 -4.88
N THR A 318 -42.73 18.63 -4.05
CA THR A 318 -42.79 18.77 -2.58
C THR A 318 -41.78 19.81 -2.12
N THR A 319 -42.24 21.04 -1.91
CA THR A 319 -41.60 22.02 -1.03
C THR A 319 -42.06 21.77 0.39
N SER A 320 -41.26 21.08 1.20
CA SER A 320 -41.41 21.09 2.66
C SER A 320 -40.04 20.97 3.34
N ASN A 321 -39.70 22.01 4.11
CA ASN A 321 -38.59 22.00 5.06
C ASN A 321 -38.79 20.87 6.10
N PRO A 322 -37.73 20.22 6.59
CA PRO A 322 -37.87 19.20 7.62
C PRO A 322 -38.35 19.80 8.94
N PRO A 323 -39.31 19.19 9.66
CA PRO A 323 -39.72 19.67 10.97
C PRO A 323 -38.67 19.35 12.03
N THR A 324 -38.21 20.38 12.73
CA THR A 324 -37.36 20.31 13.92
C THR A 324 -38.18 19.85 15.13
N THR A 325 -38.48 18.56 15.27
CA THR A 325 -38.84 17.93 16.57
C THR A 325 -38.75 16.40 16.49
N CYS A 326 -37.62 15.81 16.91
CA CYS A 326 -37.59 14.37 17.21
C CYS A 326 -38.23 14.13 18.58
N ARG A 327 -39.47 13.62 18.61
CA ARG A 327 -40.08 13.00 19.80
C ARG A 327 -39.25 11.77 20.21
N ARG A 328 -38.90 11.67 21.50
CA ARG A 328 -38.24 10.50 22.10
C ARG A 328 -39.11 9.24 21.93
N SER A 329 -38.47 8.14 21.54
CA SER A 329 -39.06 6.79 21.54
C SER A 329 -39.48 6.37 22.97
N PRO A 330 -40.58 5.61 23.16
CA PRO A 330 -40.99 5.14 24.48
C PRO A 330 -40.03 4.06 25.02
N ARG A 331 -39.76 4.11 26.33
CA ARG A 331 -38.96 3.11 27.06
C ARG A 331 -39.71 1.77 27.16
N PRO A 332 -39.00 0.62 27.13
CA PRO A 332 -39.59 -0.68 27.46
C PRO A 332 -39.93 -0.77 28.98
N PRO A 333 -40.89 -1.62 29.37
CA PRO A 333 -41.38 -1.72 30.75
C PRO A 333 -40.34 -2.38 31.70
N PRO A 334 -40.40 -2.10 33.01
CA PRO A 334 -39.47 -2.67 33.98
C PRO A 334 -39.81 -4.13 34.32
N HIS A 335 -38.78 -4.96 34.50
CA HIS A 335 -38.90 -6.31 35.06
C HIS A 335 -39.15 -6.28 36.58
N PRO A 336 -39.87 -7.25 37.16
CA PRO A 336 -40.23 -7.26 38.57
C PRO A 336 -39.03 -7.57 39.48
N ALA A 337 -39.02 -6.94 40.65
CA ALA A 337 -37.99 -7.07 41.68
C ALA A 337 -38.36 -8.11 42.75
N ALA A 338 -37.41 -8.99 43.07
CA ALA A 338 -37.27 -9.77 44.32
C ALA A 338 -35.98 -10.64 44.15
N THR A 339 -35.08 -10.89 45.09
CA THR A 339 -34.91 -10.58 46.52
C THR A 339 -33.46 -10.98 46.90
N ALA A 340 -32.99 -10.42 48.02
CA ALA A 340 -31.98 -10.99 48.93
C ALA A 340 -30.49 -11.11 48.49
N ARG A 341 -29.70 -10.26 49.16
CA ARG A 341 -28.24 -10.35 49.33
C ARG A 341 -27.82 -11.68 49.97
N LEU A 342 -26.76 -12.29 49.48
CA LEU A 342 -25.88 -13.16 50.27
C LEU A 342 -24.41 -12.76 50.00
N ARG A 343 -23.71 -12.40 51.08
CA ARG A 343 -22.26 -12.14 51.14
C ARG A 343 -21.49 -13.44 50.88
N PRO A 344 -20.36 -13.44 50.15
CA PRO A 344 -19.41 -14.55 50.25
C PRO A 344 -18.55 -14.37 51.52
N PRO A 345 -18.18 -15.47 52.21
CA PRO A 345 -17.35 -15.43 53.40
C PRO A 345 -15.87 -15.21 53.04
N GLY A 346 -15.17 -14.48 53.92
CA GLY A 346 -13.74 -14.28 53.83
C GLY A 346 -12.94 -15.57 54.03
N ARG A 347 -11.83 -15.70 53.30
CA ARG A 347 -10.75 -16.64 53.60
C ARG A 347 -9.51 -15.88 54.03
N LEU A 348 -9.01 -16.29 55.20
CA LEU A 348 -7.77 -15.91 55.86
C LEU A 348 -6.53 -16.32 55.05
N PRO A 349 -5.34 -15.72 55.36
CA PRO A 349 -4.17 -15.73 54.50
C PRO A 349 -3.32 -16.99 54.67
N SER A 350 -2.66 -17.42 53.60
CA SER A 350 -1.60 -18.45 53.64
C SER A 350 -0.19 -17.80 53.64
N PRO A 351 0.82 -18.47 54.25
CA PRO A 351 2.02 -17.81 54.77
C PRO A 351 3.14 -17.65 53.73
N ARG A 352 3.98 -16.63 53.94
CA ARG A 352 5.25 -16.38 53.24
C ARG A 352 6.32 -17.41 53.67
N PRO A 353 7.25 -17.79 52.77
CA PRO A 353 8.61 -18.12 53.15
C PRO A 353 9.58 -16.99 52.80
N ALA A 354 10.73 -17.05 53.48
CA ALA A 354 11.67 -15.97 53.73
C ALA A 354 12.53 -15.53 52.54
N VAL A 355 13.00 -14.30 52.68
CA VAL A 355 14.03 -13.60 51.91
C VAL A 355 15.39 -14.26 52.14
N VAL A 356 16.11 -14.59 51.06
CA VAL A 356 17.58 -14.47 51.04
C VAL A 356 17.96 -13.75 49.74
N SER A 357 18.66 -12.64 49.95
CA SER A 357 19.17 -11.67 48.99
C SER A 357 20.32 -12.24 48.16
N ASN A 358 20.36 -11.90 46.86
CA ASN A 358 21.58 -11.49 46.18
C ASN A 358 21.25 -10.68 44.92
N THR A 359 21.50 -9.37 44.99
CA THR A 359 21.46 -8.39 43.89
C THR A 359 22.85 -8.36 43.23
N PRO A 360 22.95 -8.06 41.93
CA PRO A 360 23.42 -6.71 41.58
C PRO A 360 22.60 -6.02 40.49
N GLN A 361 22.78 -4.70 40.45
CA GLN A 361 21.89 -3.65 39.93
C GLN A 361 21.80 -3.57 38.39
N LYS A 362 20.60 -3.24 37.89
CA LYS A 362 20.33 -2.60 36.60
C LYS A 362 19.69 -1.23 36.86
N PRO A 363 20.13 -0.12 36.23
CA PRO A 363 19.34 1.12 36.22
C PRO A 363 18.35 1.15 35.06
N ARG A 364 17.09 1.50 35.39
CA ARG A 364 15.98 1.84 34.49
C ARG A 364 16.10 3.29 34.02
N SER A 365 15.69 3.56 32.78
CA SER A 365 14.76 4.66 32.42
C SER A 365 14.51 4.68 30.91
N THR A 366 13.51 3.93 30.45
CA THR A 366 12.94 4.07 29.09
C THR A 366 11.53 4.64 29.26
N ARG A 367 11.34 5.90 28.87
CA ARG A 367 10.02 6.54 28.80
C ARG A 367 9.16 5.82 27.77
N GLN A 368 8.00 5.34 28.21
CA GLN A 368 6.93 4.85 27.35
C GLN A 368 6.49 5.96 26.39
N ILE A 369 6.72 5.72 25.10
CA ILE A 369 6.11 6.47 24.00
C ILE A 369 4.81 5.75 23.64
N SER A 370 3.69 6.44 23.82
CA SER A 370 2.36 6.03 23.39
C SER A 370 2.35 5.75 21.87
N PRO A 371 1.89 4.58 21.39
CA PRO A 371 1.67 4.37 19.97
C PRO A 371 0.38 5.08 19.57
N ASN A 372 0.52 6.19 18.85
CA ASN A 372 -0.59 6.92 18.27
C ASN A 372 -1.10 6.15 17.04
N GLN A 373 -2.34 5.67 17.16
CA GLN A 373 -3.36 5.50 16.11
C GLN A 373 -3.09 4.47 15.01
N GLY A 374 -3.76 3.33 15.18
CA GLY A 374 -3.82 2.21 14.26
C GLY A 374 -4.33 2.60 12.87
N ASN A 375 -3.44 2.38 11.90
CA ASN A 375 -3.80 2.05 10.54
C ASN A 375 -4.48 0.67 10.60
N PHE A 376 -5.75 0.55 10.21
CA PHE A 376 -6.34 -0.78 10.02
C PHE A 376 -5.62 -1.40 8.81
N GLY A 377 -4.78 -2.40 9.08
CA GLY A 377 -4.05 -3.18 8.08
C GLY A 377 -5.01 -3.88 7.13
N LEU A 378 -5.44 -3.15 6.11
CA LEU A 378 -5.96 -3.69 4.87
C LEU A 378 -5.00 -3.27 3.73
N ASP A 379 -3.70 -3.36 3.96
CA ASP A 379 -2.70 -3.33 2.87
C ASP A 379 -2.55 -4.77 2.34
N PHE A 380 -3.66 -5.37 1.90
CA PHE A 380 -3.66 -6.68 1.26
C PHE A 380 -3.29 -6.52 -0.21
N ARG A 381 -2.11 -7.02 -0.60
CA ARG A 381 -1.65 -7.05 -1.99
C ARG A 381 -1.39 -8.48 -2.40
N VAL A 382 -2.46 -9.26 -2.53
CA VAL A 382 -2.43 -10.63 -3.00
C VAL A 382 -3.33 -10.75 -4.21
N LEU A 383 -2.79 -11.25 -5.32
CA LEU A 383 -3.58 -11.80 -6.42
C LEU A 383 -3.33 -13.32 -6.45
N LEU A 384 -4.40 -14.09 -6.52
CA LEU A 384 -4.33 -15.54 -6.74
C LEU A 384 -4.52 -15.78 -8.22
N VAL A 385 -3.54 -16.44 -8.84
CA VAL A 385 -3.67 -17.00 -10.19
C VAL A 385 -3.87 -18.50 -9.99
N ALA A 386 -4.96 -19.02 -10.56
CA ALA A 386 -5.27 -20.43 -10.57
C ALA A 386 -5.57 -20.83 -12.02
N ASP A 387 -5.06 -21.99 -12.42
CA ASP A 387 -5.34 -22.64 -13.70
C ASP A 387 -6.46 -23.67 -13.55
#